data_AF-X0XFE5-F1
#
_entry.id   AF-X0XFE5-F1
#
_cell.length_a   1.000
_cell.length_b   1.000
_cell.length_c   1.000
_cell.angle_alpha   90.00
_cell.angle_beta   90.00
_cell.angle_gamma   90.00
#
_symmetry.space_group_name_H-M   'P 1'
#
loop_
_entity.id
_entity.type
_entity.pdbx_description
1 polymer ?
#
loop_
_entity_poly.entity_id
_entity_poly.type
_entity_poly.pdbx_seq_one_letter_code
_entity_poly.pdbx_strand_id
1 'polypeptide(L)' 'YIIQHILHNAPKAVCAAKKLIEMNMNASTNSELIENTADLIATARISDEGQEGLSAFLEKRPADWVLHDS' A
#
# COMPACT_ATOMS: atom_id res chain seq x y z
N TYR A 1 -20.79 1.08 2.16
CA TYR A 1 -20.06 1.13 0.88
C TYR A 1 -18.59 1.53 1.08
N ILE A 2 -18.24 2.72 1.60
CA ILE A 2 -16.83 3.17 1.73
C ILE A 2 -15.94 2.23 2.56
N ILE A 3 -16.42 1.75 3.71
CA ILE A 3 -15.64 0.87 4.59
C ILE A 3 -15.21 -0.42 3.86
N GLN A 4 -16.12 -1.01 3.08
CA GLN A 4 -15.83 -2.22 2.31
C GLN A 4 -14.72 -2.00 1.29
N HIS A 5 -14.68 -0.84 0.62
CA HIS A 5 -13.58 -0.53 -0.31
C HIS A 5 -12.21 -0.49 0.37
N ILE A 6 -12.15 0.02 1.60
CA ILE A 6 -10.90 0.05 2.36
C ILE A 6 -10.51 -1.38 2.79
N LEU A 7 -11.47 -2.20 3.20
CA LEU A 7 -11.24 -3.58 3.62
C LEU A 7 -10.81 -4.50 2.48
N HIS A 8 -11.13 -4.18 1.22
CA HIS A 8 -10.66 -4.93 0.05
C HIS A 8 -9.23 -4.56 -0.40
N ASN A 9 -8.64 -3.51 0.17
CA ASN A 9 -7.26 -3.16 -0.11
C ASN A 9 -6.30 -4.02 0.70
N ALA A 10 -5.05 -4.06 0.26
CA ALA A 10 -3.99 -4.76 0.96
C ALA A 10 -3.75 -4.12 2.36
N PRO A 11 -3.83 -4.88 3.47
CA PRO A 11 -3.89 -4.32 4.81
C PRO A 11 -2.60 -3.59 5.25
N LYS A 12 -1.42 -4.11 4.90
CA LYS A 12 -0.15 -3.43 5.20
C LYS A 12 0.02 -2.22 4.30
N ALA A 13 -0.44 -2.27 3.04
CA ALA A 13 -0.38 -1.11 2.14
C ALA A 13 -1.24 0.06 2.66
N VAL A 14 -2.46 -0.19 3.14
CA VAL A 14 -3.31 0.85 3.75
C VAL A 14 -2.65 1.45 5.00
N CYS A 15 -2.06 0.61 5.86
CA CYS A 15 -1.33 1.08 7.04
C CYS A 15 -0.13 1.96 6.65
N ALA A 16 0.67 1.53 5.67
CA ALA A 16 1.82 2.27 5.17
C ALA A 16 1.43 3.61 4.55
N ALA A 17 0.36 3.64 3.75
CA ALA A 17 -0.16 4.88 3.18
C ALA A 17 -0.59 5.88 4.26
N LYS A 18 -1.28 5.41 5.30
CA LYS A 18 -1.67 6.27 6.43
C LYS A 18 -0.45 6.83 7.16
N LYS A 19 0.55 5.99 7.47
CA LYS A 19 1.81 6.42 8.10
C LYS A 19 2.55 7.45 7.25
N LEU A 20 2.59 7.24 5.93
CA LEU A 20 3.24 8.17 5.01
C LEU A 20 2.57 9.55 5.06
N ILE A 21 1.23 9.60 5.08
CA ILE A 21 0.48 10.86 5.23
C ILE A 21 0.84 11.54 6.56
N GLU A 22 0.83 10.79 7.67
CA GLU A 22 1.17 11.33 9.00
C GLU A 22 2.59 11.91 9.05
N MET A 23 3.56 11.25 8.39
CA MET A 23 4.95 11.73 8.31
C MET A 23 5.09 13.03 7.47
N ASN A 24 4.26 13.20 6.44
CA ASN A 24 4.36 14.32 5.50
C ASN A 24 3.50 15.53 5.88
N MET A 25 2.50 15.37 6.77
CA MET A 25 1.47 16.38 7.04
C MET A 25 2.02 17.74 7.51
N ASN A 26 3.18 17.78 8.16
CA ASN A 26 3.83 19.00 8.65
C ASN A 26 5.29 19.16 8.18
N ALA A 27 5.73 18.32 7.24
CA ALA A 27 7.10 18.33 6.75
C ALA A 27 7.22 19.29 5.55
N SER A 28 8.30 20.07 5.50
CA SER A 28 8.67 20.76 4.27
C SER A 28 9.26 19.76 3.28
N THR A 29 8.84 19.83 2.01
CA THR A 29 9.43 18.99 0.97
C THR A 29 10.92 19.29 0.85
N ASN A 30 11.74 18.29 1.17
CA ASN A 30 13.19 18.35 1.07
C ASN A 30 13.72 17.02 0.49
N SER A 31 15.01 16.99 0.13
CA SER A 31 15.63 15.83 -0.49
C SER A 31 15.56 14.58 0.38
N GLU A 32 15.73 14.72 1.70
CA GLU A 32 15.68 13.61 2.65
C GLU A 32 14.28 12.97 2.69
N LEU A 33 13.22 13.77 2.71
CA LEU A 33 11.84 13.29 2.69
C LEU A 33 11.51 12.55 1.38
N ILE A 34 12.04 13.04 0.26
CA ILE A 34 11.89 12.39 -1.05
C ILE A 34 12.59 11.03 -1.05
N GLU A 35 13.85 10.96 -0.61
CA GLU A 35 14.62 9.72 -0.55
C GLU A 35 13.95 8.69 0.36
N ASN A 36 13.57 9.09 1.59
CA ASN A 36 12.88 8.21 2.52
C ASN A 36 11.54 7.69 1.95
N THR A 37 10.79 8.55 1.25
CA THR A 37 9.51 8.13 0.62
C THR A 37 9.75 7.16 -0.53
N ALA A 38 10.79 7.39 -1.35
CA ALA A 38 11.15 6.49 -2.43
C ALA A 38 11.56 5.09 -1.90
N ASP A 39 12.38 5.05 -0.84
CA ASP A 39 12.80 3.80 -0.20
C ASP A 39 11.63 3.03 0.41
N LEU A 40 10.69 3.74 1.04
CA LEU A 40 9.47 3.13 1.56
C LEU A 40 8.62 2.50 0.45
N ILE A 41 8.44 3.20 -0.68
CA ILE A 41 7.68 2.68 -1.83
C ILE A 41 8.40 1.48 -2.47
N ALA A 42 9.73 1.56 -2.63
CA ALA A 42 10.53 0.47 -3.16
C ALA A 42 10.44 -0.79 -2.28
N THR A 43 10.54 -0.61 -0.96
CA THR A 43 10.41 -1.68 0.04
C THR A 43 9.00 -2.29 0.01
N ALA A 44 7.95 -1.45 -0.06
CA ALA A 44 6.58 -1.93 -0.16
C ALA A 44 6.37 -2.79 -1.41
N ARG A 45 6.97 -2.41 -2.55
CA ARG A 45 6.86 -3.14 -3.82
C ARG A 45 7.47 -4.54 -3.77
N ILE A 46 8.57 -4.74 -3.04
CA ILE A 46 9.24 -6.05 -2.93
C ILE A 46 8.71 -6.92 -1.79
N SER A 47 7.81 -6.39 -0.96
CA SER A 47 7.18 -7.17 0.12
C SER A 47 6.25 -8.25 -0.44
N ASP A 48 5.96 -9.29 0.35
CA ASP A 48 5.05 -10.37 -0.04
C ASP A 48 3.69 -9.83 -0.53
N GLU A 49 3.14 -8.84 0.18
CA GLU A 49 1.86 -8.20 -0.15
C GLU A 49 1.96 -7.36 -1.43
N GLY A 50 3.11 -6.71 -1.66
CA GLY A 50 3.38 -5.95 -2.89
C GLY A 50 3.55 -6.85 -4.11
N GLN A 51 4.24 -7.98 -3.96
CA GLN A 51 4.40 -8.98 -5.01
C GLN A 51 3.07 -9.65 -5.36
N GLU A 52 2.32 -10.08 -4.35
CA GLU A 52 0.99 -10.68 -4.54
C GLU A 52 0.03 -9.70 -5.23
N GLY A 53 -0.01 -8.43 -4.81
CA GLY A 53 -0.85 -7.42 -5.44
C GLY A 53 -0.50 -7.16 -6.90
N LEU A 54 0.80 -7.14 -7.22
CA LEU A 54 1.26 -6.98 -8.59
C LEU A 54 0.91 -8.21 -9.45
N SER A 55 1.15 -9.41 -8.93
CA SER A 55 0.79 -10.67 -9.61
C SER A 55 -0.71 -10.78 -9.85
N ALA A 56 -1.55 -10.56 -8.83
CA ALA A 56 -3.00 -10.59 -8.94
C ALA A 56 -3.54 -9.59 -9.98
N PHE A 57 -2.97 -8.37 -10.00
CA PHE A 57 -3.31 -7.36 -11.01
C PHE A 57 -2.96 -7.81 -12.43
N LEU A 58 -1.74 -8.34 -12.64
CA LEU A 58 -1.28 -8.81 -13.95
C LEU A 58 -2.07 -10.04 -14.43
N GLU A 59 -2.42 -10.94 -13.52
CA GLU A 59 -3.17 -12.16 -13.79
C GLU A 59 -4.69 -11.95 -13.85
N LYS A 60 -5.17 -10.74 -13.56
CA LYS A 60 -6.59 -10.37 -13.52
C LYS A 60 -7.43 -11.25 -12.58
N ARG A 61 -6.84 -11.63 -11.44
CA ARG A 61 -7.52 -12.36 -10.38
C ARG A 61 -7.65 -11.50 -9.12
N PRO A 62 -8.57 -11.83 -8.21
CA PRO A 62 -8.54 -11.27 -6.85
C PRO A 62 -7.20 -11.61 -6.17
N ALA A 63 -6.70 -10.67 -5.38
CA ALA A 63 -5.56 -10.92 -4.51
C ALA A 63 -5.97 -11.78 -3.30
N ASP A 64 -5.03 -12.53 -2.75
CA ASP A 64 -5.30 -13.54 -1.71
C ASP A 64 -5.94 -12.98 -0.42
N TRP A 65 -5.75 -11.69 -0.13
CA TRP A 65 -6.34 -11.04 1.04
C TRP A 65 -7.81 -10.64 0.86
N VAL A 66 -8.36 -10.71 -0.36
CA VAL A 66 -9.78 -10.44 -0.60
C VAL A 66 -10.58 -11.66 -0.15
N LEU A 67 -11.20 -11.56 1.03
CA LEU A 67 -12.15 -12.57 1.49
C LEU A 67 -13.38 -12.55 0.57
N HIS A 68 -13.65 -13.68 -0.08
CA HIS A 68 -14.93 -13.87 -0.76
C HIS A 68 -16.00 -14.12 0.31
N ASP A 69 -16.98 -13.19 0.41
CA ASP A 69 -18.20 -13.44 1.18
C ASP A 69 -18.85 -14.73 0.64
N SER A 70 -19.05 -15.71 1.53
CA SER A 70 -19.80 -16.95 1.26
C SER A 70 -21.31 -16.70 1.29
#